data_AF-A0A450UZH1-F1
#
_entry.id   AF-A0A450UZH1-F1
#
_cell.length_a   1.000
_cell.length_b   1.000
_cell.length_c   1.000
_cell.angle_alpha   90.00
_cell.angle_beta   90.00
_cell.angle_gamma   90.00
#
_symmetry.space_group_name_H-M   'P 1'
#
loop_
_entity.id
_entity.type
_entity.pdbx_description
1 polymer ?
#
loop_
_entity_poly.entity_id
_entity_poly.type
_entity_poly.pdbx_seq_one_letter_code
_entity_poly.pdbx_strand_id
1 'polypeptide(L)'
;MGRAKPRKTGRSEHPASKRVDYDRVLIVCEGKKTEPHYFEELRRKYRLNSLNVVITPADGTDPMSVVRTAKRGQRDEREEGERYDRVYCVFDRDEHANFDDASRQLENLERQGFRSIRSWPCFEFWLLLHFQYTRRPFERDGRQTGAQHCESALRARPGMGHYRKGAKGLFTELLPRLEDAKANAARALHDAKSTGENNPSTEVHELVDYLQHSSIRGGKTAAVDCEFPNSP
;
A
#
# COMPACT_ATOMS: atom_id res chain seq x y z
N MET A 1 65.67 31.72 -23.51
CA MET A 1 65.03 31.14 -22.30
C MET A 1 63.90 32.06 -21.88
N GLY A 2 62.65 31.58 -21.89
CA GLY A 2 61.48 32.36 -21.44
C GLY A 2 60.23 31.50 -21.51
N ARG A 3 59.87 30.89 -20.37
CA ARG A 3 58.83 29.87 -20.18
C ARG A 3 57.42 30.34 -20.55
N ALA A 4 56.64 29.41 -21.10
CA ALA A 4 55.18 29.48 -21.20
C ALA A 4 54.49 29.61 -19.83
N LYS A 5 53.34 30.30 -19.79
CA LYS A 5 52.35 30.20 -18.71
C LYS A 5 51.02 29.68 -19.28
N PRO A 6 50.46 28.57 -18.77
CA PRO A 6 49.15 28.10 -19.20
C PRO A 6 48.03 28.85 -18.48
N ARG A 7 46.94 29.12 -19.21
CA ARG A 7 45.70 29.74 -18.69
C ARG A 7 44.91 28.67 -17.93
N LYS A 8 44.81 28.78 -16.61
CA LYS A 8 43.93 27.93 -15.79
C LYS A 8 42.47 28.28 -16.12
N THR A 9 41.77 27.39 -16.82
CA THR A 9 40.31 27.41 -16.89
C THR A 9 39.78 26.81 -15.59
N GLY A 10 39.24 27.65 -14.71
CA GLY A 10 38.51 27.20 -13.53
C GLY A 10 37.27 26.45 -13.98
N ARG A 11 37.28 25.12 -13.83
CA ARG A 11 36.08 24.30 -13.94
C ARG A 11 35.34 24.50 -12.62
N SER A 12 34.28 25.30 -12.65
CA SER A 12 33.35 25.43 -11.53
C SER A 12 32.67 24.08 -11.32
N GLU A 13 33.16 23.33 -10.33
CA GLU A 13 32.49 22.14 -9.81
C GLU A 13 31.22 22.61 -9.12
N HIS A 14 30.08 22.48 -9.80
CA HIS A 14 28.79 22.54 -9.13
C HIS A 14 28.76 21.38 -8.13
N PRO A 15 28.48 21.62 -6.83
CA PRO A 15 28.36 20.54 -5.88
C PRO A 15 27.24 19.63 -6.37
N ALA A 16 27.57 18.36 -6.62
CA ALA A 16 26.60 17.34 -6.97
C ALA A 16 25.48 17.38 -5.93
N SER A 17 24.30 17.84 -6.35
CA SER A 17 23.12 17.80 -5.50
C SER A 17 22.97 16.34 -5.06
N LYS A 18 23.07 16.06 -3.77
CA LYS A 18 22.74 14.75 -3.21
C LYS A 18 21.31 14.44 -3.66
N ARG A 19 21.16 13.62 -4.70
CA ARG A 19 19.85 13.06 -5.08
C ARG A 19 19.41 12.28 -3.85
N VAL A 20 18.34 12.74 -3.21
CA VAL A 20 17.62 11.90 -2.27
C VAL A 20 16.97 10.84 -3.15
N ASP A 21 17.57 9.65 -3.22
CA ASP A 21 16.93 8.52 -3.88
C ASP A 21 15.68 8.18 -3.08
N TYR A 22 14.54 8.32 -3.75
CA TYR A 22 13.26 7.87 -3.24
C TYR A 22 13.09 6.41 -3.64
N ASP A 23 12.64 5.56 -2.71
CA ASP A 23 12.34 4.15 -3.00
C ASP A 23 11.42 4.05 -4.23
N ARG A 24 11.80 3.23 -5.21
CA ARG A 24 10.91 2.82 -6.31
C ARG A 24 10.05 1.65 -5.83
N VAL A 25 8.74 1.79 -5.99
CA VAL A 25 7.71 0.92 -5.41
C VAL A 25 6.77 0.46 -6.52
N LEU A 26 6.57 -0.86 -6.60
CA LEU A 26 5.52 -1.48 -7.40
C LEU A 26 4.43 -2.00 -6.47
N ILE A 27 3.17 -1.68 -6.75
CA ILE A 27 1.99 -2.21 -6.07
C ILE A 27 1.17 -2.98 -7.11
N VAL A 28 1.05 -4.28 -6.93
CA VAL A 28 0.23 -5.16 -7.76
C VAL A 28 -1.02 -5.55 -6.99
N CYS A 29 -2.19 -5.19 -7.50
CA CYS A 29 -3.48 -5.52 -6.88
C CYS A 29 -4.15 -6.69 -7.61
N GLU A 30 -4.78 -7.60 -6.87
CA GLU A 30 -5.60 -8.66 -7.44
C GLU A 30 -6.79 -8.10 -8.25
N GLY A 31 -7.56 -7.19 -7.66
CA GLY A 31 -8.69 -6.54 -8.31
C GLY A 31 -8.27 -5.47 -9.32
N LYS A 32 -9.09 -5.31 -10.37
CA LYS A 32 -8.85 -4.35 -11.46
C LYS A 32 -9.32 -2.93 -11.17
N LYS A 33 -10.05 -2.71 -10.07
CA LYS A 33 -10.83 -1.49 -9.88
C LYS A 33 -10.66 -0.87 -8.49
N THR A 34 -11.21 -1.48 -7.45
CA THR A 34 -11.32 -0.85 -6.13
C THR A 34 -9.95 -0.51 -5.56
N GLU A 35 -9.06 -1.50 -5.48
CA GLU A 35 -7.73 -1.37 -4.87
C GLU A 35 -6.82 -0.44 -5.69
N PRO A 36 -6.69 -0.60 -7.02
CA PRO A 36 -5.91 0.34 -7.83
C PRO A 36 -6.41 1.78 -7.73
N HIS A 37 -7.73 2.02 -7.78
CA HIS A 37 -8.29 3.37 -7.63
C HIS A 37 -8.00 3.94 -6.24
N TYR A 38 -8.16 3.15 -5.18
CA TYR A 38 -7.89 3.57 -3.81
C TYR A 38 -6.42 4.01 -3.64
N PHE A 39 -5.47 3.18 -4.08
CA PHE A 39 -4.05 3.51 -3.97
C PHE A 39 -3.65 4.65 -4.89
N GLU A 40 -4.25 4.80 -6.07
CA GLU A 40 -4.00 5.93 -6.98
C GLU A 40 -4.47 7.26 -6.37
N GLU A 41 -5.63 7.27 -5.72
CA GLU A 41 -6.13 8.44 -4.98
C GLU A 41 -5.24 8.79 -3.78
N LEU A 42 -4.79 7.78 -3.03
CA LEU A 42 -3.81 7.94 -1.95
C LEU A 42 -2.51 8.55 -2.49
N ARG A 43 -1.97 7.98 -3.59
CA ARG A 43 -0.77 8.46 -4.27
C ARG A 43 -0.88 9.94 -4.63
N ARG A 44 -2.01 10.33 -5.21
CA ARG A 44 -2.31 11.72 -5.57
C ARG A 44 -2.42 12.63 -4.35
N LYS A 45 -3.10 12.17 -3.28
CA LYS A 45 -3.26 12.95 -2.04
C LYS A 45 -1.91 13.28 -1.39
N TYR A 46 -1.02 12.29 -1.32
CA TYR A 46 0.30 12.43 -0.69
C TYR A 46 1.38 12.91 -1.66
N ARG A 47 1.02 13.23 -2.92
CA ARG A 47 1.93 13.72 -3.97
C ARG A 47 3.13 12.78 -4.20
N LEU A 48 2.88 11.47 -4.11
CA LEU A 48 3.92 10.48 -4.40
C LEU A 48 4.19 10.50 -5.91
N ASN A 49 5.46 10.55 -6.30
CA ASN A 49 5.85 10.60 -7.70
C ASN A 49 5.41 9.31 -8.42
N SER A 50 4.71 9.46 -9.55
CA SER A 50 4.24 8.34 -10.36
C SER A 50 5.34 7.46 -10.95
N LEU A 51 6.56 8.00 -11.08
CA LEU A 51 7.74 7.24 -11.50
C LEU A 51 8.33 6.39 -10.37
N ASN A 52 8.03 6.78 -9.12
CA ASN A 52 8.51 6.09 -7.92
C ASN A 52 7.43 5.15 -7.36
N VAL A 53 6.15 5.41 -7.57
CA VAL A 53 5.06 4.55 -7.10
C VAL A 53 4.18 4.15 -8.28
N VAL A 54 4.42 2.94 -8.77
CA VAL A 54 3.68 2.30 -9.86
C VAL A 54 2.61 1.40 -9.26
N ILE A 55 1.37 1.56 -9.70
CA ILE A 55 0.21 0.77 -9.25
C ILE A 55 -0.39 0.10 -10.47
N THR A 56 -0.51 -1.23 -10.45
CA THR A 56 -1.07 -2.01 -11.55
C THR A 56 -2.00 -3.11 -11.03
N PRO A 57 -3.08 -3.43 -11.76
CA PRO A 57 -3.77 -4.69 -11.53
C PRO A 57 -2.91 -5.88 -11.98
N ALA A 58 -3.19 -7.06 -11.41
CA ALA A 58 -2.69 -8.34 -11.88
C ALA A 58 -3.36 -8.74 -13.20
N ASP A 59 -2.73 -9.65 -13.94
CA ASP A 59 -3.29 -10.15 -15.20
C ASP A 59 -4.47 -11.11 -14.98
N GLY A 60 -4.51 -11.77 -13.82
CA GLY A 60 -5.54 -12.71 -13.40
C GLY A 60 -6.41 -12.17 -12.27
N THR A 61 -7.18 -13.07 -11.66
CA THR A 61 -8.12 -12.78 -10.56
C THR A 61 -7.88 -13.76 -9.42
N ASP A 62 -6.63 -14.08 -9.15
CA ASP A 62 -6.22 -15.01 -8.11
C ASP A 62 -4.89 -14.57 -7.49
N PRO A 63 -4.63 -14.85 -6.20
CA PRO A 63 -3.38 -14.51 -5.51
C PRO A 63 -2.10 -14.89 -6.25
N MET A 64 -2.06 -16.07 -6.89
CA MET A 64 -0.88 -16.50 -7.64
C MET A 64 -0.65 -15.67 -8.91
N SER A 65 -1.71 -15.15 -9.54
CA SER A 65 -1.56 -14.19 -10.64
C SER A 65 -0.88 -12.90 -10.20
N VAL A 66 -1.19 -12.40 -9.00
CA VAL A 66 -0.53 -11.22 -8.39
C VAL A 66 0.97 -11.47 -8.26
N VAL A 67 1.36 -12.64 -7.72
CA VAL A 67 2.78 -13.02 -7.58
C VAL A 67 3.48 -13.09 -8.94
N ARG A 68 2.85 -13.68 -9.96
CA ARG A 68 3.42 -13.77 -11.31
C ARG A 68 3.60 -12.39 -11.95
N THR A 69 2.58 -11.53 -11.86
CA THR A 69 2.64 -10.16 -12.39
C THR A 69 3.72 -9.34 -11.68
N ALA A 70 3.83 -9.45 -10.35
CA ALA A 70 4.85 -8.77 -9.56
C ALA A 70 6.28 -9.21 -9.93
N LYS A 71 6.51 -10.52 -10.05
CA LYS A 71 7.81 -11.07 -10.50
C LYS A 71 8.18 -10.59 -11.89
N ARG A 72 7.20 -10.53 -12.81
CA ARG A 72 7.42 -10.03 -14.16
C ARG A 72 7.78 -8.56 -14.14
N GLY A 73 6.99 -7.70 -13.48
CA GLY A 73 7.28 -6.27 -13.39
C GLY A 73 8.66 -5.97 -12.80
N GLN A 74 9.07 -6.70 -11.76
CA GLN A 74 10.42 -6.58 -11.21
C GLN A 74 11.52 -7.02 -12.17
N ARG A 75 11.27 -8.05 -12.99
CA ARG A 75 12.23 -8.55 -13.98
C ARG A 75 12.37 -7.56 -15.14
N ASP A 76 11.26 -7.04 -15.64
CA ASP A 76 11.22 -6.13 -16.78
C ASP A 76 12.00 -4.84 -16.45
N GLU A 77 11.82 -4.22 -15.27
CA GLU A 77 12.64 -3.06 -14.86
C GLU A 77 14.14 -3.39 -14.75
N ARG A 78 14.48 -4.60 -14.31
CA ARG A 78 15.89 -5.05 -14.21
C ARG A 78 16.54 -5.20 -15.58
N GLU A 79 15.78 -5.63 -16.58
CA GLU A 79 16.24 -5.70 -17.97
C GLU A 79 16.50 -4.29 -18.54
N GLU A 80 15.77 -3.27 -18.04
CA GLU A 80 15.98 -1.85 -18.37
C GLU A 80 17.10 -1.18 -17.54
N GLY A 81 17.79 -1.92 -16.66
CA GLY A 81 18.90 -1.43 -15.85
C GLY A 81 18.48 -0.79 -14.51
N GLU A 82 17.20 -0.87 -14.17
CA GLU A 82 16.59 -0.30 -12.98
C GLU A 82 16.02 -1.38 -12.05
N ARG A 83 15.45 -1.02 -10.90
CA ARG A 83 14.69 -1.97 -10.07
C ARG A 83 13.70 -1.25 -9.16
N TYR A 84 12.62 -1.94 -8.81
CA TYR A 84 11.88 -1.55 -7.61
C TYR A 84 12.67 -1.97 -6.36
N ASP A 85 12.70 -1.09 -5.37
CA ASP A 85 13.20 -1.36 -4.03
C ASP A 85 12.18 -2.15 -3.20
N ARG A 86 10.89 -1.94 -3.49
CA ARG A 86 9.78 -2.67 -2.86
C ARG A 86 8.71 -3.07 -3.85
N VAL A 87 8.23 -4.30 -3.72
CA VAL A 87 7.13 -4.83 -4.52
C VAL A 87 6.05 -5.35 -3.58
N TYR A 88 4.92 -4.64 -3.52
CA TYR A 88 3.76 -5.02 -2.73
C TYR A 88 2.76 -5.79 -3.57
N CYS A 89 2.35 -6.96 -3.09
CA CYS A 89 1.32 -7.80 -3.68
C CYS A 89 0.06 -7.74 -2.81
N VAL A 90 -0.98 -7.06 -3.27
CA VAL A 90 -2.25 -6.87 -2.56
C VAL A 90 -3.26 -7.90 -3.06
N PHE A 91 -3.74 -8.78 -2.18
CA PHE A 91 -4.68 -9.85 -2.54
C PHE A 91 -5.54 -10.29 -1.36
N ASP A 92 -6.66 -10.91 -1.69
CA ASP A 92 -7.71 -11.27 -0.74
C ASP A 92 -7.70 -12.78 -0.46
N ARG A 93 -8.09 -13.17 0.76
CA ARG A 93 -8.27 -14.60 1.08
C ARG A 93 -9.41 -15.20 0.25
N ASP A 94 -10.57 -14.55 0.31
CA ASP A 94 -11.89 -15.00 -0.16
C ASP A 94 -11.98 -16.54 -0.37
N GLU A 95 -12.42 -17.02 -1.54
CA GLU A 95 -12.53 -18.45 -1.87
C GLU A 95 -11.31 -18.98 -2.66
N HIS A 96 -10.17 -18.27 -2.62
CA HIS A 96 -9.01 -18.60 -3.44
C HIS A 96 -8.19 -19.76 -2.87
N ALA A 97 -8.21 -20.91 -3.55
CA ALA A 97 -7.48 -22.11 -3.15
C ALA A 97 -5.94 -21.92 -3.13
N ASN A 98 -5.41 -20.93 -3.86
CA ASN A 98 -3.97 -20.71 -4.02
C ASN A 98 -3.41 -19.56 -3.16
N PHE A 99 -4.20 -19.05 -2.21
CA PHE A 99 -3.80 -17.98 -1.30
C PHE A 99 -2.56 -18.33 -0.46
N ASP A 100 -2.54 -19.55 0.10
CA ASP A 100 -1.46 -19.99 1.00
C ASP A 100 -0.15 -20.18 0.21
N ASP A 101 -0.24 -20.68 -1.02
CA ASP A 101 0.92 -20.81 -1.90
C ASP A 101 1.47 -19.45 -2.35
N ALA A 102 0.59 -18.49 -2.67
CA ALA A 102 0.99 -17.13 -2.98
C ALA A 102 1.70 -16.46 -1.79
N SER A 103 1.13 -16.59 -0.58
CA SER A 103 1.73 -16.08 0.66
C SER A 103 3.12 -16.65 0.89
N ARG A 104 3.26 -17.99 0.82
CA ARG A 104 4.54 -18.69 1.02
C ARG A 104 5.60 -18.28 -0.01
N GLN A 105 5.20 -18.07 -1.27
CA GLN A 105 6.13 -17.60 -2.29
C GLN A 105 6.63 -16.18 -2.00
N LEU A 106 5.77 -15.29 -1.51
CA LEU A 106 6.16 -13.92 -1.19
C LEU A 106 7.06 -13.86 0.06
N GLU A 107 6.80 -14.69 1.06
CA GLU A 107 7.67 -14.86 2.23
C GLU A 107 9.10 -15.27 1.80
N ASN A 108 9.22 -16.22 0.86
CA ASN A 108 10.53 -16.62 0.31
C ASN A 108 11.24 -15.52 -0.50
N LEU A 109 10.51 -14.51 -0.97
CA LEU A 109 11.03 -13.40 -1.77
C LEU A 109 11.23 -12.13 -0.95
N GLU A 110 11.00 -12.17 0.37
CA GLU A 110 11.02 -10.98 1.22
C GLU A 110 12.38 -10.26 1.17
N ARG A 111 13.48 -11.04 1.17
CA ARG A 111 14.85 -10.51 1.04
C ARG A 111 15.14 -9.85 -0.32
N GLN A 112 14.29 -10.07 -1.31
CA GLN A 112 14.37 -9.47 -2.64
C GLN A 112 13.48 -8.22 -2.79
N GLY A 113 12.85 -7.76 -1.70
CA GLY A 113 12.00 -6.56 -1.68
C GLY A 113 10.50 -6.84 -1.85
N PHE A 114 10.09 -8.10 -2.03
CA PHE A 114 8.68 -8.46 -2.16
C PHE A 114 7.97 -8.48 -0.80
N ARG A 115 6.70 -8.07 -0.76
CA ARG A 115 5.86 -8.04 0.44
C ARG A 115 4.43 -8.45 0.06
N SER A 116 3.80 -9.29 0.87
CA SER A 116 2.36 -9.54 0.78
C SER A 116 1.60 -8.50 1.57
N ILE A 117 0.43 -8.10 1.06
CA ILE A 117 -0.56 -7.26 1.73
C ILE A 117 -1.90 -7.97 1.60
N ARG A 118 -2.25 -8.73 2.62
CA ARG A 118 -3.39 -9.65 2.62
C ARG A 118 -4.59 -9.06 3.33
N SER A 119 -5.79 -9.41 2.87
CA SER A 119 -7.03 -9.13 3.59
C SER A 119 -7.88 -10.37 3.78
N TRP A 120 -8.51 -10.47 4.95
CA TRP A 120 -9.45 -11.51 5.32
C TRP A 120 -10.80 -10.89 5.70
N PRO A 121 -11.90 -11.22 5.01
CA PRO A 121 -11.93 -12.03 3.79
C PRO A 121 -11.45 -11.27 2.55
N CYS A 122 -11.61 -9.94 2.52
CA CYS A 122 -11.42 -9.12 1.32
C CYS A 122 -11.01 -7.67 1.62
N PHE A 123 -10.63 -6.91 0.59
CA PHE A 123 -10.24 -5.51 0.69
C PHE A 123 -11.32 -4.60 1.30
N GLU A 124 -12.61 -4.89 1.09
CA GLU A 124 -13.69 -4.13 1.73
C GLU A 124 -13.62 -4.14 3.27
N PHE A 125 -12.93 -5.11 3.88
CA PHE A 125 -12.68 -5.09 5.31
C PHE A 125 -11.82 -3.89 5.73
N TRP A 126 -10.79 -3.56 4.96
CA TRP A 126 -9.99 -2.34 5.18
C TRP A 126 -10.87 -1.08 5.15
N LEU A 127 -11.79 -0.99 4.18
CA LEU A 127 -12.71 0.13 4.06
C LEU A 127 -13.69 0.22 5.25
N LEU A 128 -14.18 -0.93 5.73
CA LEU A 128 -15.08 -1.01 6.89
C LEU A 128 -14.40 -0.47 8.16
N LEU A 129 -13.10 -0.70 8.31
CA LEU A 129 -12.33 -0.28 9.49
C LEU A 129 -12.21 1.24 9.64
N HIS A 130 -12.47 2.03 8.58
CA HIS A 130 -12.62 3.48 8.71
C HIS A 130 -13.82 3.88 9.58
N PHE A 131 -14.85 3.04 9.70
CA PHE A 131 -16.05 3.37 10.46
C PHE A 131 -16.03 2.80 11.87
N GLN A 132 -15.46 1.60 12.04
CA GLN A 132 -15.45 0.91 13.32
C GLN A 132 -14.41 -0.20 13.32
N TYR A 133 -13.82 -0.46 14.49
CA TYR A 133 -13.14 -1.72 14.76
C TYR A 133 -14.17 -2.86 14.86
N THR A 134 -13.84 -4.02 14.28
CA THR A 134 -14.60 -5.26 14.46
C THR A 134 -13.72 -6.48 14.24
N ARG A 135 -13.98 -7.52 15.04
CA ARG A 135 -13.43 -8.88 14.87
C ARG A 135 -14.52 -9.93 14.68
N ARG A 136 -15.76 -9.51 14.40
CA ARG A 136 -16.86 -10.41 14.04
C ARG A 136 -16.51 -11.13 12.73
N PRO A 137 -16.41 -12.47 12.71
CA PRO A 137 -16.06 -13.22 11.50
C PRO A 137 -17.03 -12.96 10.35
N PHE A 138 -16.48 -12.88 9.14
CA PHE A 138 -17.26 -12.88 7.91
C PHE A 138 -17.14 -14.24 7.26
N GLU A 139 -18.11 -15.10 7.53
CA GLU A 139 -18.11 -16.48 7.05
C GLU A 139 -19.01 -16.61 5.82
N ARG A 140 -18.76 -17.66 5.03
CA ARG A 140 -19.69 -18.07 4.00
C ARG A 140 -20.96 -18.61 4.65
N ASP A 141 -22.11 -18.21 4.14
CA ASP A 141 -23.36 -18.94 4.35
C ASP A 141 -23.79 -19.64 3.06
N GLY A 142 -24.88 -20.41 3.11
CA GLY A 142 -25.38 -21.16 1.94
C GLY A 142 -25.73 -20.30 0.71
N ARG A 143 -25.69 -18.95 0.80
CA ARG A 143 -26.05 -18.01 -0.26
C ARG A 143 -24.95 -17.00 -0.58
N GLN A 144 -24.17 -16.57 0.40
CA GLN A 144 -23.21 -15.46 0.27
C GLN A 144 -21.82 -15.85 0.80
N THR A 145 -20.78 -15.37 0.13
CA THR A 145 -19.39 -15.52 0.59
C THR A 145 -19.09 -14.58 1.76
N GLY A 146 -18.00 -14.85 2.49
CA GLY A 146 -17.51 -13.94 3.52
C GLY A 146 -17.25 -12.53 2.98
N ALA A 147 -16.66 -12.42 1.78
CA ALA A 147 -16.45 -11.13 1.12
C ALA A 147 -17.77 -10.39 0.85
N GLN A 148 -18.83 -11.10 0.42
CA GLN A 148 -20.15 -10.49 0.20
C GLN A 148 -20.81 -10.02 1.50
N HIS A 149 -20.62 -10.74 2.61
CA HIS A 149 -21.06 -10.27 3.93
C HIS A 149 -20.29 -9.03 4.39
N CYS A 150 -18.97 -8.99 4.16
CA CYS A 150 -18.15 -7.83 4.46
C CYS A 150 -18.59 -6.59 3.65
N GLU A 151 -18.81 -6.76 2.33
CA GLU A 151 -19.32 -5.71 1.46
C GLU A 151 -20.71 -5.21 1.92
N SER A 152 -21.59 -6.11 2.35
CA SER A 152 -22.92 -5.74 2.87
C SER A 152 -22.80 -4.92 4.17
N ALA A 153 -21.88 -5.29 5.07
CA ALA A 153 -21.60 -4.54 6.29
C ALA A 153 -21.03 -3.14 5.99
N LEU A 154 -20.16 -3.02 4.98
CA LEU A 154 -19.65 -1.73 4.50
C LEU A 154 -20.78 -0.85 3.97
N ARG A 155 -21.65 -1.39 3.10
CA ARG A 155 -22.79 -0.64 2.53
C ARG A 155 -23.80 -0.17 3.58
N ALA A 156 -23.85 -0.84 4.73
CA ALA A 156 -24.66 -0.44 5.87
C ALA A 156 -24.04 0.68 6.73
N ARG A 157 -22.87 1.23 6.37
CA ARG A 157 -22.26 2.38 7.05
C ARG A 157 -22.78 3.71 6.48
N PRO A 158 -22.87 4.78 7.29
CA PRO A 158 -23.25 6.10 6.80
C PRO A 158 -22.36 6.55 5.64
N GLY A 159 -22.96 7.07 4.58
CA GLY A 159 -22.24 7.45 3.35
C GLY A 159 -22.02 6.28 2.38
N MET A 160 -21.91 5.03 2.85
CA MET A 160 -21.48 3.90 2.01
C MET A 160 -22.60 3.13 1.30
N GLY A 161 -23.87 3.52 1.44
CA GLY A 161 -25.00 2.84 0.78
C GLY A 161 -24.91 2.83 -0.75
N HIS A 162 -24.14 3.76 -1.34
CA HIS A 162 -23.91 3.86 -2.78
C HIS A 162 -22.62 3.15 -3.25
N TYR A 163 -21.87 2.52 -2.32
CA TYR A 163 -20.63 1.83 -2.64
C TYR A 163 -20.84 0.76 -3.72
N ARG A 164 -20.03 0.83 -4.77
CA ARG A 164 -19.94 -0.17 -5.83
C ARG A 164 -18.46 -0.38 -6.17
N LYS A 165 -18.08 -1.63 -6.45
CA LYS A 165 -16.70 -1.97 -6.83
C LYS A 165 -16.22 -1.09 -7.98
N GLY A 166 -15.09 -0.42 -7.77
CA GLY A 166 -14.51 0.53 -8.72
C GLY A 166 -15.06 1.95 -8.68
N ALA A 167 -15.88 2.31 -7.68
CA ALA A 167 -16.18 3.71 -7.39
C ALA A 167 -14.89 4.52 -7.22
N LYS A 168 -14.87 5.74 -7.75
CA LYS A 168 -13.79 6.72 -7.59
C LYS A 168 -14.20 7.73 -6.52
N GLY A 169 -13.23 8.36 -5.89
CA GLY A 169 -13.40 9.28 -4.75
C GLY A 169 -13.43 8.57 -3.39
N LEU A 170 -13.33 7.24 -3.37
CA LEU A 170 -13.48 6.42 -2.17
C LEU A 170 -12.42 6.74 -1.12
N PHE A 171 -11.15 6.88 -1.52
CA PHE A 171 -10.09 7.24 -0.59
C PHE A 171 -10.32 8.65 -0.04
N THR A 172 -10.80 9.58 -0.87
CA THR A 172 -11.06 10.96 -0.46
C THR A 172 -12.20 11.04 0.56
N GLU A 173 -13.28 10.29 0.36
CA GLU A 173 -14.40 10.19 1.30
C GLU A 173 -13.98 9.59 2.64
N LEU A 174 -13.07 8.62 2.60
CA LEU A 174 -12.59 7.88 3.76
C LEU A 174 -11.41 8.54 4.50
N LEU A 175 -10.70 9.47 3.86
CA LEU A 175 -9.51 10.13 4.36
C LEU A 175 -9.67 10.73 5.77
N PRO A 176 -10.79 11.39 6.14
CA PRO A 176 -10.95 11.94 7.49
C PRO A 176 -10.87 10.89 8.61
N ARG A 177 -11.05 9.61 8.28
CA ARG A 177 -11.04 8.48 9.21
C ARG A 177 -9.83 7.55 9.01
N LEU A 178 -8.82 7.99 8.25
CA LEU A 178 -7.72 7.13 7.85
C LEU A 178 -6.87 6.66 9.04
N GLU A 179 -6.56 7.53 10.00
CA GLU A 179 -5.77 7.13 11.18
C GLU A 179 -6.56 6.19 12.09
N ASP A 180 -7.88 6.37 12.23
CA ASP A 180 -8.75 5.41 12.93
C ASP A 180 -8.72 4.05 12.22
N ALA A 181 -8.79 4.04 10.89
CA ALA A 181 -8.71 2.80 10.09
C ALA A 181 -7.39 2.07 10.31
N LYS A 182 -6.26 2.79 10.31
CA LYS A 182 -4.93 2.23 10.58
C LYS A 182 -4.87 1.63 11.98
N ALA A 183 -5.33 2.35 13.00
CA ALA A 183 -5.37 1.86 14.39
C ALA A 183 -6.26 0.62 14.52
N ASN A 184 -7.44 0.62 13.90
CA ASN A 184 -8.37 -0.48 13.91
C ASN A 184 -7.80 -1.73 13.19
N ALA A 185 -7.11 -1.54 12.07
CA ALA A 185 -6.47 -2.61 11.31
C ALA A 185 -5.28 -3.22 12.06
N ALA A 186 -4.41 -2.38 12.65
CA ALA A 186 -3.29 -2.84 13.46
C ALA A 186 -3.78 -3.67 14.66
N ARG A 187 -4.85 -3.20 15.33
CA ARG A 187 -5.51 -3.95 16.41
C ARG A 187 -6.09 -5.27 15.91
N ALA A 188 -6.84 -5.28 14.82
CA ALA A 188 -7.44 -6.49 14.28
C ALA A 188 -6.39 -7.53 13.85
N LEU A 189 -5.26 -7.08 13.27
CA LEU A 189 -4.14 -7.95 12.90
C LEU A 189 -3.39 -8.49 14.13
N HIS A 190 -3.23 -7.68 15.17
CA HIS A 190 -2.67 -8.14 16.45
C HIS A 190 -3.55 -9.23 17.08
N ASP A 191 -4.87 -9.00 17.16
CA ASP A 191 -5.82 -9.97 17.69
C ASP A 191 -5.77 -11.28 16.88
N ALA A 192 -5.78 -11.19 15.54
CA ALA A 192 -5.67 -12.36 14.66
C ALA A 192 -4.40 -13.19 14.93
N LYS A 193 -3.25 -12.54 15.10
CA LYS A 193 -1.98 -13.20 15.46
C LYS A 193 -2.07 -13.87 16.84
N SER A 194 -2.74 -13.23 17.81
CA SER A 194 -2.88 -13.77 19.16
C SER A 194 -3.81 -14.98 19.24
N THR A 195 -4.87 -15.02 18.42
CA THR A 195 -5.87 -16.10 18.44
C THR A 195 -5.59 -17.19 17.41
N GLY A 196 -4.74 -16.92 16.41
CA GLY A 196 -4.55 -17.78 15.24
C GLY A 196 -5.71 -17.73 14.22
N GLU A 197 -6.67 -16.83 14.41
CA GLU A 197 -7.83 -16.68 13.52
C GLU A 197 -7.67 -15.41 12.68
N ASN A 198 -7.36 -15.56 11.39
CA ASN A 198 -7.13 -14.41 10.52
C ASN A 198 -8.43 -13.66 10.17
N ASN A 199 -9.60 -14.30 10.18
CA ASN A 199 -10.86 -13.69 9.77
C ASN A 199 -11.58 -12.95 10.92
N PRO A 200 -11.80 -11.62 10.84
CA PRO A 200 -11.36 -10.69 9.80
C PRO A 200 -10.13 -9.85 10.20
N SER A 201 -9.15 -9.71 9.31
CA SER A 201 -7.95 -8.91 9.52
C SER A 201 -7.43 -8.38 8.18
N THR A 202 -6.51 -7.42 8.20
CA THR A 202 -5.90 -6.90 6.97
C THR A 202 -4.53 -6.30 7.26
N GLU A 203 -3.64 -6.43 6.27
CA GLU A 203 -2.28 -5.87 6.27
C GLU A 203 -2.23 -4.53 5.51
N VAL A 204 -3.35 -4.04 4.94
CA VAL A 204 -3.38 -2.84 4.09
C VAL A 204 -2.84 -1.59 4.81
N HIS A 205 -3.08 -1.49 6.12
CA HIS A 205 -2.56 -0.38 6.93
C HIS A 205 -1.03 -0.26 6.90
N GLU A 206 -0.30 -1.37 6.78
CA GLU A 206 1.16 -1.36 6.70
C GLU A 206 1.64 -0.71 5.40
N LEU A 207 0.97 -0.99 4.27
CA LEU A 207 1.25 -0.35 2.98
C LEU A 207 0.87 1.14 3.01
N VAL A 208 -0.31 1.47 3.55
CA VAL A 208 -0.76 2.87 3.68
C VAL A 208 0.23 3.67 4.52
N ASP A 209 0.64 3.13 5.67
CA ASP A 209 1.59 3.78 6.58
C ASP A 209 2.96 3.96 5.90
N TYR A 210 3.44 2.93 5.19
CA TYR A 210 4.65 3.04 4.40
C TYR A 210 4.56 4.16 3.36
N LEU A 211 3.47 4.26 2.60
CA LEU A 211 3.28 5.28 1.57
C LEU A 211 3.16 6.70 2.15
N GLN A 212 2.57 6.86 3.34
CA GLN A 212 2.52 8.15 4.05
C GLN A 212 3.92 8.62 4.47
N HIS A 213 4.77 7.72 4.98
CA HIS A 213 6.06 8.07 5.56
C HIS A 213 7.23 8.03 4.57
N SER A 214 7.13 7.29 3.47
CA SER A 214 8.15 7.25 2.41
C SER A 214 8.32 8.59 1.68
N SER A 215 7.32 9.49 1.75
CA SER A 215 7.42 10.87 1.27
C SER A 215 8.06 11.86 2.24
N ILE A 216 8.18 11.53 3.54
CA ILE A 216 8.62 12.49 4.57
C ILE A 216 10.13 12.73 4.53
N ARG A 217 10.92 11.86 3.90
CA ARG A 217 12.37 12.09 3.75
C ARG A 217 12.74 13.16 2.70
N GLY A 218 11.77 13.68 1.96
CA GLY A 218 11.98 14.67 0.89
C GLY A 218 11.40 16.07 1.13
N GLY A 219 10.59 16.26 2.18
CA GLY A 219 10.01 17.55 2.53
C GLY A 219 10.64 18.06 3.81
N LYS A 220 11.22 19.27 3.79
CA LYS A 220 11.59 20.00 5.01
C LYS A 220 10.46 19.84 6.04
N THR A 221 10.75 19.17 7.15
CA THR A 221 9.96 19.27 8.36
C THR A 221 10.04 20.73 8.82
N ALA A 222 8.97 21.49 8.60
CA ALA A 222 8.70 22.62 9.47
C ALA A 222 8.35 21.98 10.82
N ALA A 223 9.19 22.22 11.82
CA ALA A 223 8.90 21.90 13.20
C ALA A 223 7.52 22.49 13.52
N VAL A 224 6.58 21.63 13.85
CA VAL A 224 5.37 22.04 14.54
C VAL A 224 5.74 21.95 16.01
N ASP A 225 6.23 23.07 16.55
CA ASP A 225 6.41 23.23 17.98
C ASP A 225 5.02 23.11 18.63
N CYS A 226 4.74 21.93 19.16
CA CYS A 226 3.60 21.71 20.04
C CYS A 226 4.03 22.20 21.42
N GLU A 227 3.94 23.50 21.65
CA GLU A 227 3.88 24.05 23.00
C GLU A 227 2.56 23.58 23.63
N PHE A 228 2.66 22.66 24.60
CA PHE A 228 1.54 22.37 25.48
C PHE A 228 1.35 23.57 26.43
N PRO A 229 0.15 24.17 26.51
CA PRO A 229 -0.11 25.14 27.55
C PRO A 229 -0.16 24.40 28.89
N ASN A 230 0.81 24.70 29.76
CA ASN A 230 0.66 24.47 31.18
C ASN A 230 -0.62 25.19 31.64
N SER A 231 -1.48 24.45 32.32
CA SER A 231 -2.69 24.96 32.96
C SER A 231 -2.75 24.38 34.37
N PRO A 232 -3.42 25.11 35.28
CA PRO A 232 -2.81 25.74 36.46
C PRO A 232 -2.59 24.83 37.67
#